data_AF-A0A5N8YMA6-F1
#
_entry.id   AF-A0A5N8YMA6-F1
#
_cell.length_a   1.000
_cell.length_b   1.000
_cell.length_c   1.000
_cell.angle_alpha   90.00
_cell.angle_beta   90.00
_cell.angle_gamma   90.00
#
_symmetry.space_group_name_H-M   'P 1'
#
loop_
_entity.id
_entity.type
_entity.pdbx_description
1 polymer ?
#
loop_
_entity_poly.entity_id
_entity_poly.type
_entity_poly.pdbx_seq_one_letter_code
_entity_poly.pdbx_strand_id
1 'polypeptide(L)'
;QGVLDYMPAEAGFMITPMAGFFALSGPIAGYLSDQVGWKKVEIIGLTATVISLLGLSIVNSESSTYLLLILLGLIGFGMGFFYSPNSASVLSVVERERYGVGTAFLQLTRNSASIIGISITTALITIVMGSMGYEPSLDAIYKSGVTTGLKDAFMAGLALALRVQAALVLVAVLLTLTKGKEQKLQEVE
;
A
#
# COMPACT_ATOMS: atom_id res chain seq x y z
N GLN A 1 -15.76 6.23 3.20
CA GLN A 1 -16.22 7.63 3.16
C GLN A 1 -17.23 7.88 4.29
N GLY A 2 -16.83 7.66 5.56
CA GLY A 2 -17.79 7.78 6.67
C GLY A 2 -17.25 7.23 7.98
N VAL A 3 -16.25 7.91 8.54
CA VAL A 3 -15.80 7.70 9.94
C VAL A 3 -15.53 9.06 10.62
N LEU A 4 -15.28 10.14 9.85
CA LEU A 4 -14.80 11.43 10.36
C LEU A 4 -15.63 12.67 9.88
N ASP A 5 -16.86 12.50 9.40
CA ASP A 5 -17.75 13.61 8.95
C ASP A 5 -17.18 14.53 7.84
N TYR A 6 -16.29 14.01 6.99
CA TYR A 6 -15.72 14.75 5.87
C TYR A 6 -16.65 14.78 4.65
N MET A 7 -16.86 15.97 4.06
CA MET A 7 -17.46 16.15 2.74
C MET A 7 -16.70 15.31 1.69
N PRO A 8 -17.35 14.87 0.58
CA PRO A 8 -16.67 14.08 -0.46
C PRO A 8 -15.37 14.71 -0.99
N ALA A 9 -15.31 16.04 -1.01
CA ALA A 9 -14.12 16.82 -1.36
C ALA A 9 -12.98 16.67 -0.34
N GLU A 10 -13.30 16.59 0.95
CA GLU A 10 -12.33 16.45 2.05
C GLU A 10 -11.75 15.03 2.11
N ALA A 11 -12.56 14.00 1.85
CA ALA A 11 -12.06 12.63 1.70
C ALA A 11 -11.11 12.50 0.49
N GLY A 12 -11.41 13.20 -0.62
CA GLY A 12 -10.51 13.31 -1.76
C GLY A 12 -9.19 14.00 -1.39
N PHE A 13 -9.27 15.11 -0.65
CA PHE A 13 -8.10 15.84 -0.18
C PHE A 13 -7.19 15.00 0.73
N MET A 14 -7.76 14.07 1.51
CA MET A 14 -6.99 13.18 2.38
C MET A 14 -6.13 12.16 1.62
N ILE A 15 -6.52 11.78 0.41
CA ILE A 15 -5.75 10.84 -0.41
C ILE A 15 -4.68 11.58 -1.22
N THR A 16 -4.80 12.90 -1.38
CA THR A 16 -3.84 13.74 -2.12
C THR A 16 -2.38 13.59 -1.66
N PRO A 17 -2.04 13.55 -0.35
CA PRO A 17 -0.67 13.33 0.08
C PRO A 17 -0.11 12.01 -0.44
N MET A 18 -0.89 10.92 -0.38
CA MET A 18 -0.45 9.62 -0.89
C MET A 18 -0.08 9.71 -2.37
N ALA A 19 -0.93 10.31 -3.20
CA ALA A 19 -0.66 10.48 -4.63
C ALA A 19 0.54 11.41 -4.89
N GLY A 20 0.64 12.52 -4.15
CA GLY A 20 1.74 13.48 -4.28
C GLY A 20 3.09 12.88 -3.91
N PHE A 21 3.18 12.22 -2.75
CA PHE A 21 4.40 11.54 -2.33
C PHE A 21 4.75 10.38 -3.26
N PHE A 22 3.78 9.64 -3.80
CA PHE A 22 4.04 8.60 -4.80
C PHE A 22 4.66 9.18 -6.08
N ALA A 23 4.08 10.25 -6.61
CA ALA A 23 4.57 10.90 -7.82
C ALA A 23 5.99 11.47 -7.66
N LEU A 24 6.28 12.09 -6.51
CA LEU A 24 7.60 12.68 -6.23
C LEU A 24 8.67 11.63 -5.93
N SER A 25 8.29 10.55 -5.25
CA SER A 25 9.25 9.55 -4.80
C SER A 25 9.73 8.62 -5.92
N GLY A 26 8.95 8.43 -6.99
CA GLY A 26 9.34 7.58 -8.13
C GLY A 26 10.67 7.98 -8.80
N PRO A 27 10.85 9.24 -9.24
CA PRO A 27 12.11 9.71 -9.80
C PRO A 27 13.28 9.66 -8.81
N ILE A 28 13.03 10.04 -7.55
CA ILE A 28 14.04 10.00 -6.48
C ILE A 28 14.53 8.56 -6.25
N ALA A 29 13.59 7.62 -6.20
CA ALA A 29 13.89 6.20 -6.02
C ALA A 29 14.69 5.63 -7.20
N GLY A 30 14.34 6.01 -8.43
CA GLY A 30 15.10 5.62 -9.63
C GLY A 30 16.55 6.10 -9.54
N TYR A 31 16.75 7.40 -9.30
CA TYR A 31 18.08 8.00 -9.15
C TYR A 31 18.90 7.36 -8.02
N LEU A 32 18.29 7.14 -6.86
CA LEU A 32 18.97 6.46 -5.74
C LEU A 32 19.29 5.00 -6.07
N SER A 33 18.42 4.31 -6.80
CA SER A 33 18.63 2.91 -7.16
C SER A 33 19.82 2.72 -8.09
N ASP A 34 20.07 3.69 -8.97
CA ASP A 34 21.24 3.70 -9.85
C ASP A 34 22.55 3.87 -9.07
N GLN A 35 22.51 4.58 -7.92
CA GLN A 35 23.70 4.86 -7.12
C GLN A 35 24.02 3.78 -6.08
N VAL A 36 23.02 3.44 -5.25
CA VAL A 36 23.23 2.59 -4.07
C VAL A 36 22.68 1.17 -4.24
N GLY A 37 21.99 0.93 -5.36
CA GLY A 37 21.35 -0.33 -5.68
C GLY A 37 19.85 -0.36 -5.44
N TRP A 38 19.11 -1.01 -6.35
CA TRP A 38 17.66 -1.19 -6.26
C TRP A 38 17.22 -1.90 -4.97
N LYS A 39 18.00 -2.85 -4.46
CA LYS A 39 17.64 -3.66 -3.28
C LYS A 39 17.52 -2.81 -2.02
N LYS A 40 18.46 -1.87 -1.80
CA LYS A 40 18.43 -1.00 -0.62
C LYS A 40 17.26 -0.03 -0.68
N VAL A 41 17.00 0.54 -1.85
CA VAL A 41 15.89 1.48 -2.08
C VAL A 41 14.54 0.77 -1.88
N GLU A 42 14.36 -0.45 -2.41
CA GLU A 42 13.17 -1.26 -2.17
C GLU A 42 12.95 -1.55 -0.68
N ILE A 43 14.00 -1.94 0.07
CA ILE A 43 13.88 -2.24 1.51
C ILE A 43 13.44 -1.00 2.30
N ILE A 44 13.98 0.18 1.98
CA ILE A 44 13.57 1.45 2.61
C ILE A 44 12.09 1.71 2.35
N GLY A 45 11.65 1.58 1.09
CA GLY A 45 10.26 1.78 0.72
C GLY A 45 9.31 0.81 1.42
N LEU A 46 9.62 -0.48 1.39
CA LEU A 46 8.81 -1.52 2.02
C LEU A 46 8.75 -1.34 3.55
N THR A 47 9.85 -0.97 4.20
CA THR A 47 9.88 -0.71 5.65
C THR A 47 9.02 0.50 6.01
N ALA A 48 9.10 1.57 5.22
CA ALA A 48 8.24 2.75 5.39
C ALA A 48 6.75 2.38 5.24
N THR A 49 6.40 1.53 4.28
CA THR A 49 5.04 1.01 4.11
C THR A 49 4.58 0.20 5.33
N VAL A 50 5.42 -0.67 5.89
CA VAL A 50 5.07 -1.43 7.12
C VAL A 50 4.79 -0.50 8.28
N ILE A 51 5.66 0.47 8.53
CA ILE A 51 5.49 1.46 9.61
C ILE A 51 4.17 2.20 9.43
N SER A 52 3.85 2.60 8.20
CA SER A 52 2.60 3.30 7.93
C SER A 52 1.36 2.42 8.14
N LEU A 53 1.36 1.19 7.64
CA LEU A 53 0.25 0.25 7.81
C LEU A 53 -0.01 -0.06 9.29
N LEU A 54 1.05 -0.27 10.08
CA LEU A 54 0.93 -0.48 11.52
C LEU A 54 0.41 0.78 12.23
N GLY A 55 0.91 1.96 11.86
CA GLY A 55 0.43 3.25 12.36
C GLY A 55 -1.05 3.48 12.06
N LEU A 56 -1.50 3.21 10.84
CA LEU A 56 -2.92 3.30 10.47
C LEU A 56 -3.78 2.27 11.21
N SER A 57 -3.24 1.11 11.56
CA SER A 57 -3.97 0.07 12.31
C SER A 57 -4.29 0.41 13.77
N ILE A 58 -3.72 1.52 14.28
CA ILE A 58 -3.96 2.03 15.64
C ILE A 58 -4.66 3.41 15.64
N VAL A 59 -4.90 3.99 14.47
CA VAL A 59 -5.64 5.26 14.33
C VAL A 59 -7.11 5.04 14.72
N ASN A 60 -7.64 5.99 15.49
CA ASN A 60 -9.01 6.01 15.95
C ASN A 60 -9.71 7.36 15.67
N SER A 61 -10.97 7.51 16.06
CA SER A 61 -11.76 8.73 15.86
C SER A 61 -11.21 9.97 16.58
N GLU A 62 -10.38 9.79 17.59
CA GLU A 62 -9.74 10.88 18.34
C GLU A 62 -8.37 11.27 17.77
N SER A 63 -7.88 10.52 16.77
CA SER A 63 -6.56 10.73 16.19
C SER A 63 -6.52 11.99 15.32
N SER A 64 -5.40 12.72 15.42
CA SER A 64 -5.19 13.95 14.65
C SER A 64 -5.20 13.68 13.14
N THR A 65 -5.92 14.52 12.38
CA THR A 65 -5.90 14.51 10.91
C THR A 65 -4.47 14.64 10.35
N TYR A 66 -3.59 15.38 11.03
CA TYR A 66 -2.19 15.51 10.60
C TYR A 66 -1.43 14.19 10.64
N LEU A 67 -1.70 13.34 11.65
CA LEU A 67 -1.10 12.01 11.73
C LEU A 67 -1.55 11.14 10.55
N LEU A 68 -2.85 11.21 10.21
CA LEU A 68 -3.41 10.50 9.06
C LEU A 68 -2.74 10.93 7.74
N LEU A 69 -2.58 12.24 7.52
CA LEU A 69 -1.93 12.77 6.31
C LEU A 69 -0.46 12.31 6.21
N ILE A 70 0.27 12.29 7.32
CA ILE A 70 1.66 11.82 7.37
C ILE A 70 1.74 10.33 7.02
N LEU A 71 0.88 9.50 7.63
CA LEU A 71 0.87 8.06 7.36
C LEU A 71 0.50 7.77 5.91
N LEU A 72 -0.50 8.45 5.35
CA LEU A 72 -0.87 8.32 3.93
C LEU A 72 0.24 8.79 2.99
N GLY A 73 0.93 9.89 3.32
CA GLY A 73 2.13 10.32 2.61
C GLY A 73 3.25 9.28 2.66
N LEU A 74 3.44 8.64 3.82
CA LEU A 74 4.45 7.59 4.02
C LEU A 74 4.13 6.33 3.21
N ILE A 75 2.84 5.98 3.02
CA ILE A 75 2.45 4.93 2.07
C ILE A 75 2.85 5.33 0.66
N GLY A 76 2.52 6.55 0.22
CA GLY A 76 2.86 7.04 -1.11
C GLY A 76 4.36 7.00 -1.38
N PHE A 77 5.15 7.47 -0.41
CA PHE A 77 6.61 7.38 -0.44
C PHE A 77 7.11 5.93 -0.56
N GLY A 78 6.61 5.03 0.30
CA GLY A 78 7.00 3.63 0.30
C GLY A 78 6.66 2.93 -1.03
N MET A 79 5.49 3.26 -1.60
CA MET A 79 5.09 2.79 -2.92
C MET A 79 6.05 3.28 -4.00
N GLY A 80 6.47 4.54 -4.04
CA GLY A 80 7.36 5.01 -5.11
C GLY A 80 8.77 4.44 -4.99
N PHE A 81 9.28 4.29 -3.75
CA PHE A 81 10.57 3.65 -3.46
C PHE A 81 10.59 2.16 -3.81
N PHE A 82 9.45 1.50 -3.79
CA PHE A 82 9.34 0.12 -4.24
C PHE A 82 9.09 0.03 -5.75
N TYR A 83 8.06 0.72 -6.27
CA TYR A 83 7.51 0.48 -7.61
C TYR A 83 8.48 0.82 -8.74
N SER A 84 9.25 1.90 -8.59
CA SER A 84 10.21 2.38 -9.60
C SER A 84 11.37 1.39 -9.80
N PRO A 85 12.22 1.11 -8.78
CA PRO A 85 13.31 0.14 -8.92
C PRO A 85 12.82 -1.29 -9.19
N ASN A 86 11.67 -1.68 -8.64
CA ASN A 86 11.11 -3.02 -8.85
C ASN A 86 10.76 -3.28 -10.32
N SER A 87 10.11 -2.32 -10.96
CA SER A 87 9.72 -2.46 -12.37
C SER A 87 10.96 -2.53 -13.26
N ALA A 88 11.97 -1.69 -12.99
CA ALA A 88 13.23 -1.70 -13.72
C ALA A 88 13.96 -3.05 -13.57
N SER A 89 14.06 -3.57 -12.35
CA SER A 89 14.71 -4.84 -12.02
C SER A 89 14.02 -6.05 -12.66
N VAL A 90 12.68 -6.08 -12.69
CA VAL A 90 11.93 -7.17 -13.35
C VAL A 90 12.08 -7.11 -14.86
N LEU A 91 12.09 -5.91 -15.45
CA LEU A 91 12.19 -5.76 -16.90
C LEU A 91 13.63 -5.87 -17.42
N SER A 92 14.65 -5.72 -16.57
CA SER A 92 16.05 -5.82 -16.98
C SER A 92 16.45 -7.21 -17.47
N VAL A 93 15.68 -8.24 -17.14
CA VAL A 93 15.90 -9.63 -17.61
C VAL A 93 15.06 -10.00 -18.83
N VAL A 94 14.28 -9.05 -19.37
CA VAL A 94 13.43 -9.25 -20.55
C VAL A 94 14.15 -8.76 -21.79
N GLU A 95 14.20 -9.59 -22.83
CA GLU A 95 14.72 -9.20 -24.16
C GLU A 95 13.98 -7.97 -24.70
N ARG A 96 14.69 -7.05 -25.36
CA ARG A 96 14.13 -5.79 -25.87
C ARG A 96 12.94 -6.01 -26.81
N GLU A 97 12.99 -7.06 -27.63
CA GLU A 97 11.95 -7.44 -28.59
C GLU A 97 10.67 -7.92 -27.89
N ARG A 98 10.78 -8.36 -26.63
CA ARG A 98 9.67 -8.89 -25.80
C ARG A 98 9.22 -7.92 -24.72
N TYR A 99 9.74 -6.70 -24.66
CA TYR A 99 9.41 -5.73 -23.62
C TYR A 99 7.91 -5.46 -23.49
N GLY A 100 7.19 -5.42 -24.61
CA GLY A 100 5.73 -5.27 -24.61
C GLY A 100 5.01 -6.42 -23.88
N VAL A 101 5.44 -7.66 -24.13
CA VAL A 101 4.90 -8.86 -23.47
C VAL A 101 5.30 -8.89 -22.00
N GLY A 102 6.56 -8.61 -21.68
CA GLY A 102 7.07 -8.56 -20.30
C GLY A 102 6.35 -7.52 -19.45
N THR A 103 6.14 -6.31 -20.00
CA THR A 103 5.39 -5.24 -19.34
C THR A 103 3.93 -5.63 -19.16
N ALA A 104 3.27 -6.20 -20.18
CA ALA A 104 1.89 -6.65 -20.08
C ALA A 104 1.72 -7.73 -18.99
N PHE A 105 2.63 -8.70 -18.94
CA PHE A 105 2.62 -9.75 -17.91
C PHE A 105 2.85 -9.18 -16.49
N LEU A 106 3.77 -8.23 -16.34
CA LEU A 106 3.99 -7.53 -15.07
C LEU A 106 2.73 -6.80 -14.59
N GLN A 107 2.06 -6.06 -15.48
CA GLN A 107 0.83 -5.36 -15.12
C GLN A 107 -0.33 -6.31 -14.84
N LEU A 108 -0.46 -7.40 -15.60
CA LEU A 108 -1.44 -8.45 -15.31
C LEU A 108 -1.24 -9.01 -13.91
N THR A 109 0.00 -9.37 -13.57
CA THR A 109 0.36 -9.89 -12.24
C THR A 109 -0.01 -8.91 -11.13
N ARG A 110 0.30 -7.62 -11.30
CA ARG A 110 -0.01 -6.57 -10.32
C ARG A 110 -1.52 -6.34 -10.17
N ASN A 111 -2.26 -6.36 -11.27
CA ASN A 111 -3.71 -6.19 -11.26
C ASN A 111 -4.39 -7.38 -10.58
N SER A 112 -3.96 -8.61 -10.89
CA SER A 112 -4.46 -9.82 -10.22
C SER A 112 -4.18 -9.78 -8.72
N ALA A 113 -2.95 -9.41 -8.31
CA ALA A 113 -2.60 -9.26 -6.90
C ALA A 113 -3.44 -8.18 -6.20
N SER A 114 -3.71 -7.06 -6.87
CA SER A 114 -4.55 -5.97 -6.34
C SER A 114 -5.97 -6.43 -6.08
N ILE A 115 -6.59 -7.15 -7.03
CA ILE A 115 -7.95 -7.69 -6.87
C ILE A 115 -8.00 -8.66 -5.69
N ILE A 116 -7.05 -9.60 -5.61
CA ILE A 116 -6.95 -10.55 -4.50
C ILE A 116 -6.81 -9.82 -3.16
N GLY A 117 -5.95 -8.80 -3.09
CA GLY A 117 -5.75 -7.99 -1.88
C GLY A 117 -7.02 -7.25 -1.42
N ILE A 118 -7.77 -6.67 -2.36
CA ILE A 118 -9.05 -6.02 -2.09
C ILE A 118 -10.07 -7.04 -1.57
N SER A 119 -10.14 -8.23 -2.19
CA SER A 119 -11.05 -9.30 -1.75
C SER A 119 -10.73 -9.80 -0.34
N ILE A 120 -9.45 -10.03 -0.02
CA ILE A 120 -9.01 -10.43 1.33
C ILE A 120 -9.33 -9.35 2.35
N THR A 121 -9.03 -8.09 2.04
CA THR A 121 -9.32 -6.94 2.92
C THR A 121 -10.80 -6.84 3.22
N THR A 122 -11.64 -6.95 2.18
CA THR A 122 -13.10 -6.92 2.31
C THR A 122 -13.60 -8.09 3.14
N ALA A 123 -13.12 -9.31 2.86
CA ALA A 123 -13.50 -10.51 3.59
C ALA A 123 -13.15 -10.40 5.09
N LEU A 124 -11.96 -9.91 5.43
CA LEU A 124 -11.54 -9.72 6.82
C LEU A 124 -12.46 -8.72 7.56
N ILE A 125 -12.78 -7.60 6.93
CA ILE A 125 -13.70 -6.61 7.51
C ILE A 125 -15.08 -7.25 7.74
N THR A 126 -15.62 -7.93 6.73
CA THR A 126 -16.92 -8.62 6.78
C THR A 126 -16.96 -9.68 7.89
N ILE A 127 -15.92 -10.50 8.02
CA ILE A 127 -15.82 -11.54 9.07
C ILE A 127 -15.81 -10.91 10.46
N VAL A 128 -15.02 -9.84 10.67
CA VAL A 128 -14.95 -9.17 11.98
C VAL A 128 -16.29 -8.52 12.33
N MET A 129 -16.91 -7.80 11.40
CA MET A 129 -18.23 -7.20 11.62
C MET A 129 -19.29 -8.26 11.96
N GLY A 130 -19.33 -9.36 11.20
CA GLY A 130 -20.24 -10.48 11.45
C GLY A 130 -20.01 -11.14 12.81
N SER A 131 -18.75 -11.30 13.22
CA SER A 131 -18.40 -11.84 14.55
C SER A 131 -18.84 -10.95 15.71
N MET A 132 -19.02 -9.65 15.46
CA MET A 132 -19.51 -8.66 16.42
C MET A 132 -21.03 -8.43 16.31
N GLY A 133 -21.73 -9.21 15.49
CA GLY A 133 -23.19 -9.14 15.32
C GLY A 133 -23.68 -7.99 14.43
N TYR A 134 -22.79 -7.38 13.66
CA TYR A 134 -23.14 -6.31 12.73
C TYR A 134 -23.25 -6.82 11.30
N GLU A 135 -24.30 -6.40 10.60
CA GLU A 135 -24.42 -6.67 9.18
C GLU A 135 -23.33 -5.89 8.42
N PRO A 136 -22.50 -6.57 7.61
CA PRO A 136 -21.43 -5.94 6.85
C PRO A 136 -22.01 -5.23 5.62
N SER A 137 -22.75 -4.14 5.86
CA SER A 137 -23.28 -3.29 4.82
C SER A 137 -22.69 -1.88 4.93
N LEU A 138 -22.09 -1.43 3.83
CA LEU A 138 -21.63 -0.05 3.70
C LEU A 138 -22.81 0.92 3.81
N ASP A 139 -23.99 0.52 3.31
CA ASP A 139 -25.22 1.32 3.35
C ASP A 139 -25.72 1.57 4.79
N ALA A 140 -25.55 0.62 5.73
CA ALA A 140 -25.85 0.84 7.14
C ALA A 140 -24.89 1.83 7.80
N ILE A 141 -23.61 1.86 7.37
CA ILE A 141 -22.63 2.85 7.82
C ILE A 141 -23.00 4.26 7.32
N TYR A 142 -23.60 4.37 6.12
CA TYR A 142 -24.01 5.65 5.52
C TYR A 142 -25.36 6.18 6.04
N LYS A 143 -26.36 5.31 6.24
CA LYS A 143 -27.74 5.72 6.55
C LYS A 143 -28.07 5.78 8.04
N SER A 144 -27.36 5.04 8.88
CA SER A 144 -27.58 5.15 10.32
C SER A 144 -26.89 6.41 10.83
N GLY A 145 -27.61 7.31 11.51
CA GLY A 145 -26.99 8.19 12.49
C GLY A 145 -26.28 7.28 13.49
N VAL A 146 -24.97 7.17 13.34
CA VAL A 146 -24.24 5.91 13.56
C VAL A 146 -24.33 5.44 15.01
N THR A 147 -24.81 4.21 15.22
CA THR A 147 -24.60 3.51 16.49
C THR A 147 -23.09 3.28 16.66
N THR A 148 -22.52 3.75 17.76
CA THR A 148 -21.07 3.76 18.02
C THR A 148 -20.42 2.40 17.72
N GLY A 149 -21.11 1.31 18.06
CA GLY A 149 -20.60 -0.05 17.86
C GLY A 149 -20.45 -0.52 16.41
N LEU A 150 -21.23 0.01 15.44
CA LEU A 150 -21.03 -0.34 14.01
C LEU A 150 -19.72 0.25 13.47
N LYS A 151 -19.41 1.50 13.86
CA LYS A 151 -18.13 2.16 13.56
C LYS A 151 -16.96 1.37 14.16
N ASP A 152 -17.10 0.98 15.42
CA ASP A 152 -16.07 0.24 16.14
C ASP A 152 -15.79 -1.12 15.49
N ALA A 153 -16.83 -1.85 15.08
CA ALA A 153 -16.68 -3.13 14.39
C ALA A 153 -16.00 -3.00 13.03
N PHE A 154 -16.37 -1.97 12.25
CA PHE A 154 -15.70 -1.68 10.98
C PHE A 154 -14.22 -1.31 11.18
N MET A 155 -13.93 -0.45 12.15
CA MET A 155 -12.57 -0.05 12.47
C MET A 155 -11.72 -1.22 12.97
N ALA A 156 -12.29 -2.12 13.78
CA ALA A 156 -11.62 -3.35 14.20
C ALA A 156 -11.26 -4.25 13.02
N GLY A 157 -12.21 -4.42 12.08
CA GLY A 157 -11.99 -5.17 10.84
C GLY A 157 -10.90 -4.54 9.96
N LEU A 158 -10.95 -3.22 9.80
CA LEU A 158 -9.96 -2.46 9.03
C LEU A 158 -8.56 -2.57 9.67
N ALA A 159 -8.47 -2.42 10.99
CA ALA A 159 -7.22 -2.54 11.73
C ALA A 159 -6.61 -3.95 11.58
N LEU A 160 -7.43 -5.01 11.64
CA LEU A 160 -6.96 -6.38 11.38
C LEU A 160 -6.44 -6.51 9.95
N ALA A 161 -7.17 -6.02 8.96
CA ALA A 161 -6.76 -6.08 7.56
C ALA A 161 -5.44 -5.33 7.30
N LEU A 162 -5.24 -4.17 7.94
CA LEU A 162 -3.99 -3.41 7.85
C LEU A 162 -2.81 -4.15 8.48
N ARG A 163 -3.01 -4.84 9.62
CA ARG A 163 -1.96 -5.66 10.25
C ARG A 163 -1.60 -6.88 9.40
N VAL A 164 -2.60 -7.53 8.79
CA VAL A 164 -2.36 -8.65 7.85
C VAL A 164 -1.55 -8.17 6.65
N GLN A 165 -1.90 -7.02 6.06
CA GLN A 165 -1.11 -6.41 4.98
C GLN A 165 0.30 -6.06 5.45
N ALA A 166 0.48 -5.49 6.64
CA ALA A 166 1.79 -5.20 7.20
C ALA A 166 2.64 -6.47 7.35
N ALA A 167 2.04 -7.58 7.79
CA ALA A 167 2.72 -8.87 7.88
C ALA A 167 3.14 -9.40 6.48
N LEU A 168 2.27 -9.26 5.47
CA LEU A 168 2.62 -9.64 4.09
C LEU A 168 3.77 -8.79 3.52
N VAL A 169 3.76 -7.48 3.78
CA VAL A 169 4.85 -6.58 3.36
C VAL A 169 6.14 -6.89 4.12
N LEU A 170 6.07 -7.26 5.41
CA LEU A 170 7.23 -7.74 6.17
C LEU A 170 7.84 -9.01 5.56
N VAL A 171 7.01 -9.96 5.13
CA VAL A 171 7.50 -11.13 4.37
C VAL A 171 8.18 -10.68 3.08
N ALA A 172 7.64 -9.70 2.36
CA ALA A 172 8.29 -9.14 1.18
C ALA A 172 9.65 -8.49 1.51
N VAL A 173 9.78 -7.78 2.63
CA VAL A 173 11.09 -7.25 3.11
C VAL A 173 12.08 -8.40 3.32
N LEU A 174 11.67 -9.46 4.00
CA LEU A 174 12.52 -10.64 4.25
C LEU A 174 12.93 -11.32 2.95
N LEU A 175 12.00 -11.51 2.01
CA LEU A 175 12.29 -12.08 0.70
C LEU A 175 13.27 -11.19 -0.08
N THR A 176 13.08 -9.88 -0.09
CA THR A 176 14.00 -8.94 -0.73
C THR A 176 15.39 -8.99 -0.11
N LEU A 177 15.50 -9.17 1.22
CA LEU A 177 16.79 -9.38 1.89
C LEU A 177 17.50 -10.66 1.42
N THR A 178 16.76 -11.71 1.08
CA THR A 178 17.34 -12.98 0.57
C THR A 178 17.73 -12.94 -0.91
N LYS A 179 17.21 -12.00 -1.72
CA LYS A 179 17.59 -11.88 -3.14
C LYS A 179 19.10 -11.63 -3.28
N GLY A 180 19.72 -12.26 -4.29
CA GLY A 180 21.15 -12.20 -4.58
C GLY A 180 21.69 -10.78 -4.83
N LYS A 181 23.02 -10.64 -4.90
CA LYS A 181 23.66 -9.35 -5.17
C LYS A 181 23.25 -8.82 -6.54
N GLU A 182 23.13 -7.51 -6.62
CA GLU A 182 22.79 -6.79 -7.84
C GLU A 182 23.84 -7.07 -8.92
N GLN A 183 23.41 -7.57 -10.08
CA GLN A 183 24.26 -7.63 -11.25
C GLN A 183 24.35 -6.21 -11.80
N LYS A 184 25.52 -5.57 -11.67
CA LYS A 184 25.81 -4.34 -12.41
C LYS A 184 25.68 -4.67 -13.88
N LEU A 185 24.76 -4.02 -14.59
CA LEU A 185 24.71 -4.03 -16.04
C LEU A 185 26.10 -3.62 -16.52
N GLN A 186 26.86 -4.56 -17.08
CA GLN A 186 28.08 -4.23 -17.78
C GLN A 186 27.64 -3.36 -18.97
N GLU A 187 28.06 -2.10 -18.98
CA GLU A 187 27.96 -1.26 -20.16
C GLU A 187 28.67 -2.02 -21.28
N VAL A 188 27.90 -2.45 -22.28
CA VAL A 188 28.44 -2.98 -23.51
C VAL A 188 28.97 -1.75 -24.26
N GLU A 189 30.29 -1.54 -24.18
CA GLU A 189 31.05 -0.61 -25.05
C GLU A 189 30.89 -0.96 -26.53
#